data_AF-A0A967WJE3-F1
#
_entry.id   AF-A0A967WJE3-F1
#
_cell.length_a   1.000
_cell.length_b   1.000
_cell.length_c   1.000
_cell.angle_alpha   90.00
_cell.angle_beta   90.00
_cell.angle_gamma   90.00
#
_symmetry.space_group_name_H-M   'P 1'
#
loop_
_entity.id
_entity.type
_entity.pdbx_description
1 polymer ?
#
loop_
_entity_poly.entity_id
_entity_poly.type
_entity_poly.pdbx_seq_one_letter_code
_entity_poly.pdbx_strand_id
1 'polypeptide(L)'
;MTEVTTPKTVEGVSPHWGRWWRNFDRTSLIFLLVIAILMFLVINPLARLIIVSFQDSDSGVFTLLNYVKSYSRARYLEALGNSLTLG
;
A
#
# COMPACT_ATOMS: atom_id res chain seq x y z
N MET A 1 -17.20 -36.92 47.60
CA MET A 1 -17.96 -36.18 46.57
C MET A 1 -17.13 -34.96 46.21
N THR A 2 -16.21 -35.12 45.27
CA THR A 2 -15.31 -34.05 44.80
C THR A 2 -15.31 -34.15 43.29
N GLU A 3 -16.20 -33.39 42.65
CA GLU A 3 -16.19 -33.23 41.21
C GLU A 3 -14.93 -32.48 40.82
N VAL A 4 -13.96 -33.22 40.27
CA VAL A 4 -12.83 -32.65 39.57
C VAL A 4 -13.39 -32.05 38.28
N THR A 5 -13.62 -30.75 38.30
CA THR A 5 -14.03 -30.00 37.11
C THR A 5 -12.84 -29.93 36.15
N THR A 6 -12.84 -30.84 35.18
CA THR A 6 -11.93 -30.81 34.03
C THR A 6 -12.06 -29.44 33.35
N PRO A 7 -10.99 -28.63 33.23
CA PRO A 7 -11.09 -27.37 32.52
C PRO A 7 -11.40 -27.69 31.04
N LYS A 8 -12.55 -27.22 30.55
CA LYS A 8 -12.85 -27.24 29.12
C LYS A 8 -11.78 -26.39 28.42
N THR A 9 -10.86 -27.08 27.76
CA THR A 9 -9.90 -26.46 26.84
C THR A 9 -10.69 -25.64 25.84
N VAL A 10 -10.39 -24.34 25.78
CA VAL A 10 -11.08 -23.40 24.91
C VAL A 10 -10.71 -23.76 23.46
N GLU A 11 -11.56 -24.52 22.77
CA GLU A 11 -11.39 -24.96 21.37
C GLU A 11 -11.55 -23.81 20.35
N GLY A 12 -11.00 -22.63 20.64
CA GLY A 12 -11.41 -21.38 19.99
C GLY A 12 -10.36 -20.62 19.20
N VAL A 13 -9.08 -21.01 19.23
CA VAL A 13 -8.04 -20.25 18.52
C VAL A 13 -7.03 -21.20 17.88
N SER A 14 -7.44 -21.90 16.83
CA SER A 14 -6.45 -22.44 15.89
C SER A 14 -5.96 -21.28 15.02
N PRO A 15 -4.66 -20.96 15.00
CA PRO A 15 -4.13 -19.94 14.09
C PRO A 15 -4.28 -20.45 12.66
N HIS A 16 -5.32 -19.99 11.98
CA HIS A 16 -5.64 -20.32 10.59
C HIS A 16 -4.59 -19.84 9.57
N TRP A 17 -3.54 -19.16 10.04
CA TRP A 17 -2.40 -18.62 9.29
C TRP A 17 -1.63 -19.71 8.52
N GLY A 18 -1.57 -20.94 9.04
CA GLY A 18 -0.78 -22.03 8.45
C GLY A 18 -1.41 -22.75 7.25
N ARG A 19 -2.71 -22.57 7.00
CA ARG A 19 -3.39 -23.26 5.86
C ARG A 19 -3.17 -22.57 4.52
N TRP A 20 -2.84 -21.28 4.50
CA TRP A 20 -2.61 -20.52 3.26
C TRP A 20 -1.40 -21.03 2.47
N TRP A 21 -0.37 -21.52 3.15
CA TRP A 21 0.88 -21.98 2.53
C TRP A 21 0.77 -23.36 1.87
N ARG A 22 -0.28 -24.14 2.19
CA ARG A 22 -0.42 -25.53 1.71
C ARG A 22 -1.11 -25.64 0.34
N ASN A 23 -1.70 -24.55 -0.16
CA ASN A 23 -2.43 -24.51 -1.44
C ASN A 23 -1.64 -23.73 -2.51
N PHE A 24 -0.30 -23.78 -2.46
CA PHE A 24 0.58 -23.24 -3.50
C PHE A 24 0.53 -24.13 -4.76
N ASP A 25 -0.65 -24.23 -5.36
CA ASP A 25 -0.88 -24.91 -6.63
C ASP A 25 -0.43 -24.01 -7.80
N ARG A 26 -0.30 -24.60 -9.00
CA ARG A 26 0.06 -23.87 -10.24
C ARG A 26 -0.86 -22.67 -10.50
N THR A 27 -2.14 -22.79 -10.15
CA THR A 27 -3.13 -21.71 -10.27
C THR A 27 -2.77 -20.50 -9.40
N SER A 28 -2.29 -20.72 -8.18
CA SER A 28 -1.87 -19.65 -7.27
C SER A 28 -0.68 -18.87 -7.82
N LEU A 29 0.26 -19.55 -8.50
CA LEU A 29 1.38 -18.90 -9.18
C LEU A 29 0.91 -18.03 -10.36
N ILE A 30 -0.08 -18.49 -11.13
CA ILE A 30 -0.65 -17.71 -12.23
C ILE A 30 -1.31 -16.44 -11.67
N PHE A 31 -2.09 -16.53 -10.60
CA PHE A 31 -2.68 -15.35 -9.96
C PHE A 31 -1.61 -14.39 -9.42
N LEU A 32 -0.55 -14.90 -8.79
CA LEU A 32 0.56 -14.07 -8.32
C LEU A 32 1.22 -13.34 -9.49
N LEU A 33 1.47 -14.04 -10.60
CA LEU A 33 2.02 -13.44 -11.81
C LEU A 33 1.09 -12.36 -12.40
N VAL A 34 -0.22 -12.62 -12.46
CA VAL A 34 -1.20 -11.61 -12.90
C VAL A 34 -1.20 -10.39 -11.98
N ILE A 35 -1.23 -10.60 -10.66
CA ILE A 35 -1.14 -9.51 -9.67
C ILE A 35 0.15 -8.72 -9.85
N ALA A 36 1.29 -9.39 -10.05
CA ALA A 36 2.58 -8.74 -10.27
C ALA A 36 2.59 -7.90 -11.56
N ILE A 37 2.01 -8.40 -12.65
CA ILE A 37 1.85 -7.66 -13.90
C ILE A 37 0.96 -6.43 -13.70
N LEU A 38 -0.21 -6.61 -13.07
CA LEU A 38 -1.12 -5.51 -12.79
C LEU A 38 -0.46 -4.44 -11.90
N MET A 39 0.24 -4.87 -10.86
CA MET A 39 1.00 -3.99 -9.98
C MET A 39 2.10 -3.26 -10.75
N PHE A 40 2.86 -3.95 -11.60
CA PHE A 40 3.87 -3.32 -12.45
C PHE A 40 3.27 -2.25 -13.37
N LEU A 41 2.13 -2.54 -14.00
CA LEU A 41 1.43 -1.59 -14.88
C LEU A 41 0.97 -0.33 -14.14
N VAL A 42 0.58 -0.44 -12.87
CA VAL A 42 0.16 0.70 -12.06
C VAL A 42 1.36 1.45 -11.47
N ILE A 43 2.36 0.73 -10.97
CA ILE A 43 3.55 1.33 -10.35
C ILE A 43 4.39 2.06 -11.39
N ASN A 44 4.51 1.57 -12.62
CA ASN A 44 5.33 2.21 -13.65
C ASN A 44 4.97 3.69 -13.92
N PRO A 45 3.72 4.07 -14.23
CA PRO A 45 3.35 5.47 -14.40
C PRO A 45 3.47 6.27 -13.10
N LEU A 46 3.17 5.69 -11.94
CA LEU A 46 3.33 6.37 -10.65
C LEU A 46 4.81 6.68 -10.34
N ALA A 47 5.70 5.71 -10.57
CA ALA A 47 7.14 5.89 -10.44
C ALA A 47 7.64 6.97 -11.38
N ARG A 48 7.13 7.01 -12.62
CA ARG A 48 7.45 8.08 -13.57
C ARG A 48 7.02 9.46 -13.05
N LEU A 49 5.84 9.59 -12.46
CA LEU A 49 5.39 10.85 -11.85
C LEU A 49 6.30 11.28 -10.70
N ILE A 50 6.70 10.34 -9.84
CA ILE A 50 7.63 10.61 -8.73
C ILE A 50 8.98 11.06 -9.28
N ILE A 51 9.53 10.39 -10.30
CA ILE A 51 10.81 10.78 -10.90
C ILE A 51 10.71 12.19 -11.49
N VAL A 52 9.65 12.48 -12.24
CA VAL A 52 9.44 13.78 -12.88
C VAL A 52 9.21 14.89 -11.84
N SER A 53 8.60 14.62 -10.69
CA SER A 53 8.45 15.64 -9.64
C SER A 53 9.79 16.12 -9.07
N PHE A 54 10.82 15.27 -9.13
CA PHE A 54 12.20 15.61 -8.80
C PHE A 54 13.02 16.12 -9.99
N GLN A 55 12.44 16.31 -11.17
CA GLN A 55 13.16 16.81 -12.34
C GLN A 55 12.69 18.22 -12.70
N ASP A 56 13.64 19.07 -13.05
CA ASP A 56 13.34 20.38 -13.61
C ASP A 56 12.64 20.22 -14.96
N SER A 57 11.55 20.95 -15.18
CA SER A 57 10.66 20.76 -16.34
C SER A 57 11.35 21.05 -17.67
N ASP A 58 12.31 21.98 -17.66
CA ASP A 58 12.98 22.47 -18.86
C ASP A 58 14.28 21.70 -19.14
N SER A 59 15.02 21.36 -18.08
CA SER A 59 16.36 20.76 -18.21
C SER A 59 16.42 19.25 -17.88
N GLY A 60 15.40 18.68 -17.23
CA GLY A 60 15.39 17.29 -16.79
C GLY A 60 16.37 16.98 -15.63
N VAL A 61 17.04 18.00 -15.10
CA VAL A 61 18.02 17.87 -14.01
C VAL A 61 17.31 17.66 -12.68
N PHE A 62 17.91 16.86 -11.79
CA PHE A 62 17.38 16.66 -10.44
C PHE A 62 17.24 17.99 -9.67
N THR A 63 16.06 18.27 -9.12
CA THR A 63 15.74 19.48 -8.38
C THR A 63 14.64 19.23 -7.35
N LEU A 64 14.67 20.02 -6.27
CA LEU A 64 13.60 20.09 -5.26
C LEU A 64 12.77 21.36 -5.39
N LEU A 65 13.11 22.25 -6.33
CA LEU A 65 12.44 23.54 -6.50
C LEU A 65 10.96 23.40 -6.87
N ASN A 66 10.58 22.31 -7.54
CA ASN A 66 9.18 22.03 -7.86
C ASN A 66 8.31 21.92 -6.60
N TYR A 67 8.82 21.25 -5.57
CA TYR A 67 8.13 21.11 -4.29
C TYR A 67 8.05 22.44 -3.56
N VAL A 68 9.16 23.19 -3.50
CA VAL A 68 9.18 24.52 -2.87
C VAL A 68 8.18 25.45 -3.55
N LYS A 69 8.18 25.56 -4.88
CA LYS A 69 7.25 26.40 -5.64
C LYS A 69 5.78 26.02 -5.42
N SER A 70 5.50 24.73 -5.26
CA SER A 70 4.13 24.22 -5.06
C SER A 70 3.67 24.46 -3.63
N TYR A 71 4.47 24.10 -2.63
CA TYR A 71 4.10 24.24 -1.22
C TYR A 71 4.25 25.67 -0.68
N SER A 72 4.94 26.58 -1.37
CA SER A 72 5.03 27.98 -0.95
C SER A 72 3.78 28.82 -1.24
N ARG A 73 2.81 28.30 -2.00
CA ARG A 73 1.59 29.03 -2.36
C ARG A 73 0.47 28.73 -1.37
N ALA A 74 0.07 29.73 -0.60
CA ALA A 74 -1.01 29.65 0.39
C ALA A 74 -2.30 29.02 -0.19
N ARG A 75 -2.69 29.42 -1.41
CA ARG A 75 -3.88 28.88 -2.08
C ARG A 75 -3.85 27.36 -2.31
N TYR A 76 -2.69 26.76 -2.54
CA TYR A 76 -2.59 25.30 -2.71
C TYR A 76 -2.67 24.58 -1.38
N LEU A 77 -2.09 25.16 -0.32
CA LEU A 77 -2.22 24.63 1.04
C LEU A 77 -3.67 24.71 1.54
N GLU A 78 -4.36 25.83 1.28
CA GLU A 78 -5.79 25.99 1.62
C GLU A 78 -6.65 24.96 0.88
N ALA A 79 -6.40 24.74 -0.42
CA ALA A 79 -7.12 23.74 -1.19
C ALA A 79 -6.88 22.31 -0.66
N LEU A 80 -5.64 21.98 -0.26
CA LEU A 80 -5.30 20.70 0.36
C LEU A 80 -6.03 20.53 1.70
N GLY A 81 -6.01 21.55 2.57
CA GLY A 81 -6.72 21.56 3.84
C GLY A 81 -8.22 21.36 3.65
N ASN A 82 -8.83 22.12 2.74
CA ASN A 82 -10.24 21.99 2.41
C ASN A 82 -10.57 20.58 1.90
N SER A 83 -9.71 19.99 1.07
CA SER A 83 -9.90 18.62 0.57
C SER A 83 -9.83 17.57 1.69
N LEU A 84 -9.00 17.78 2.71
CA LEU A 84 -8.93 16.89 3.88
C LEU A 84 -10.13 17.04 4.82
N THR A 85 -10.72 18.24 4.91
CA THR A 85 -11.89 18.47 5.77
C THR A 85 -13.20 18.08 5.10
N LEU A 86 -13.28 18.17 3.77
CA LEU A 86 -14.48 17.88 2.97
C LEU A 86 -14.48 16.47 2.35
N GLY A 87 -13.30 15.88 2.14
CA GLY A 87 -13.11 14.59 1.47
C GLY A 87 -13.28 13.37 2.37
#